data_AF-A0A960MJW9-F1
#
_entry.id   AF-A0A960MJW9-F1
#
_cell.length_a   1.000
_cell.length_b   1.000
_cell.length_c   1.000
_cell.angle_alpha   90.00
_cell.angle_beta   90.00
_cell.angle_gamma   90.00
#
_symmetry.space_group_name_H-M   'P 1'
#
loop_
_entity.id
_entity.type
_entity.pdbx_description
1 polymer ?
#
loop_
_entity_poly.entity_id
_entity_poly.type
_entity_poly.pdbx_seq_one_letter_code
_entity_poly.pdbx_strand_id
1 'polypeptide(L)'
;MDIRLLQEVTRNIETALKEDEVFRDLTTLSCLEKPEQGIATLLLKEEATVAGLPFLPMIAYAVDPEVKVTLLKEEGSCVPVGSSLADLTGPLSSLLSME
;
A
#
# COMPACT_ATOMS: atom_id res chain seq x y z
N MET A 1 -16.55 -8.18 -10.27
CA MET A 1 -16.48 -7.83 -8.84
C MET A 1 -17.83 -7.26 -8.43
N ASP A 2 -18.44 -7.74 -7.34
CA ASP A 2 -19.75 -7.26 -6.87
C ASP A 2 -19.64 -5.77 -6.49
N ILE A 3 -20.58 -4.93 -6.95
CA ILE A 3 -20.60 -3.48 -6.69
C ILE A 3 -20.69 -3.22 -5.18
N ARG A 4 -21.40 -4.05 -4.42
CA ARG A 4 -21.49 -3.91 -2.96
C ARG A 4 -20.15 -4.17 -2.29
N LEU A 5 -19.42 -5.18 -2.75
CA LEU A 5 -18.10 -5.49 -2.22
C LEU A 5 -17.13 -4.34 -2.44
N LEU A 6 -17.15 -3.72 -3.62
CA LEU A 6 -16.31 -2.54 -3.90
C LEU A 6 -16.63 -1.37 -2.97
N GLN A 7 -17.91 -1.12 -2.71
CA GLN A 7 -18.33 -0.06 -1.78
C GLN A 7 -17.84 -0.33 -0.35
N GLU A 8 -17.94 -1.58 0.12
CA GLU A 8 -17.45 -1.98 1.44
C GLU A 8 -15.93 -1.87 1.54
N VAL A 9 -15.20 -2.31 0.51
CA VAL A 9 -13.73 -2.19 0.46
C VAL A 9 -13.31 -0.73 0.52
N THR A 10 -13.88 0.13 -0.32
CA THR A 10 -13.55 1.57 -0.29
C THR A 10 -13.85 2.19 1.06
N ARG A 11 -15.00 1.87 1.67
CA ARG A 11 -15.37 2.36 3.00
C ARG A 11 -14.38 1.91 4.07
N ASN A 12 -13.94 0.65 4.02
CA ASN A 12 -12.96 0.12 4.97
C ASN A 12 -11.61 0.80 4.81
N ILE A 13 -11.16 1.02 3.57
CA ILE A 13 -9.92 1.77 3.29
C ILE A 13 -10.01 3.18 3.88
N GLU A 14 -11.07 3.92 3.57
CA GLU A 14 -11.25 5.29 4.10
C GLU A 14 -11.33 5.34 5.62
N THR A 15 -11.91 4.32 6.25
CA THR A 15 -12.05 4.25 7.71
C THR A 15 -10.69 3.97 8.35
N ALA A 16 -9.93 3.02 7.83
CA ALA A 16 -8.60 2.67 8.31
C ALA A 16 -7.61 3.84 8.17
N LEU A 17 -7.60 4.51 7.01
CA LEU A 17 -6.73 5.68 6.78
C LEU A 17 -7.06 6.86 7.72
N LYS A 18 -8.32 7.01 8.10
CA LYS A 18 -8.75 8.03 9.08
C LYS A 18 -8.36 7.66 10.51
N GLU A 19 -8.49 6.39 10.87
CA GLU A 19 -8.09 5.87 12.19
C GLU A 19 -6.60 6.13 12.45
N ASP A 20 -5.76 5.92 11.43
CA ASP A 20 -4.32 6.01 11.54
C ASP A 20 -3.77 7.44 11.33
N GLU A 21 -4.65 8.43 11.13
CA GLU A 21 -4.29 9.82 10.80
C GLU A 21 -3.22 9.95 9.71
N VAL A 22 -3.23 9.07 8.69
CA VAL A 22 -2.19 8.94 7.64
C VAL A 22 -1.75 10.27 7.03
N PHE A 23 -2.67 11.22 6.86
CA PHE A 23 -2.39 12.55 6.29
C PHE A 23 -1.66 13.51 7.26
N ARG A 24 -1.40 13.10 8.49
CA ARG A 24 -0.72 13.85 9.55
C ARG A 24 0.41 13.04 10.19
N ASP A 25 1.11 12.26 9.39
CA ASP A 25 2.33 11.59 9.85
C ASP A 25 3.44 12.63 10.12
N LEU A 26 3.45 13.15 11.35
CA LEU A 26 4.39 14.16 11.81
C LEU A 26 5.83 13.63 11.83
N THR A 27 6.01 12.31 12.02
CA THR A 27 7.33 11.68 12.04
C THR A 27 7.93 11.76 10.64
N THR A 28 7.17 11.34 9.63
CA THR A 28 7.59 11.43 8.22
C THR A 28 7.83 12.88 7.80
N LEU A 29 6.93 13.80 8.15
CA LEU A 29 7.08 15.22 7.82
C LEU A 29 8.29 15.89 8.49
N SER A 30 8.70 15.42 9.67
CA SER A 30 9.84 15.98 10.40
C SER A 30 11.18 15.39 9.96
N CYS A 31 11.17 14.16 9.44
CA CYS A 31 12.38 13.46 8.99
C CYS A 31 12.76 13.78 7.55
N LEU A 32 11.80 14.22 6.72
CA LEU A 32 12.05 14.59 5.33
C LEU A 32 12.31 16.10 5.21
N GLU A 33 13.54 16.47 4.86
CA GLU A 33 13.91 17.89 4.68
C GLU A 33 13.30 18.49 3.41
N LYS A 34 13.01 17.66 2.40
CA LYS A 34 12.46 18.05 1.09
C LYS A 34 11.52 16.98 0.55
N PRO A 35 10.63 17.33 -0.40
CA PRO A 35 9.88 16.33 -1.16
C PRO A 35 10.85 15.43 -1.93
N GLU A 36 10.79 14.13 -1.66
CA GLU A 36 11.63 13.11 -2.29
C GLU A 36 10.76 12.05 -2.98
N GLN A 37 11.30 11.41 -4.01
CA GLN A 37 10.69 10.26 -4.67
C GLN A 37 11.37 8.98 -4.19
N GLY A 38 10.58 7.94 -3.94
CA GLY A 38 11.07 6.68 -3.39
C GLY A 38 10.57 5.45 -4.13
N ILE A 39 11.12 4.30 -3.74
CA ILE A 39 10.65 2.98 -4.12
C ILE A 39 10.48 2.17 -2.83
N ALA A 40 9.31 1.57 -2.64
CA ALA A 40 9.04 0.64 -1.55
C ALA A 40 8.73 -0.75 -2.14
N THR A 41 9.25 -1.81 -1.52
CA THR A 41 9.02 -3.19 -1.96
C THR A 41 8.32 -3.96 -0.86
N LEU A 42 7.15 -4.53 -1.19
CA LEU A 42 6.40 -5.39 -0.30
C LEU A 42 7.04 -6.78 -0.27
N LEU A 43 7.75 -7.10 0.81
CA LEU A 43 8.51 -8.35 0.95
C LEU A 43 7.75 -9.36 1.84
N LEU A 44 7.64 -10.59 1.35
CA LEU A 44 7.08 -11.69 2.12
C LEU A 44 8.11 -12.24 3.12
N LYS A 45 7.83 -12.17 4.42
CA LYS A 45 8.76 -12.57 5.50
C LYS A 45 8.67 -14.06 5.88
N GLU A 46 7.62 -14.75 5.44
CA GLU A 46 7.39 -16.18 5.69
C GLU A 46 6.66 -16.79 4.48
N GLU A 47 6.80 -18.10 4.25
CA GLU A 47 6.04 -18.76 3.17
C GLU A 47 4.54 -18.68 3.43
N ALA A 48 3.77 -18.22 2.45
CA ALA A 48 2.32 -18.03 2.60
C ALA A 48 1.57 -18.08 1.27
N THR A 49 0.26 -18.30 1.35
CA THR A 49 -0.67 -18.00 0.24
C THR A 49 -1.02 -16.52 0.29
N VAL A 50 -0.78 -15.80 -0.80
CA VAL A 50 -1.06 -14.38 -0.91
C VAL A 50 -2.57 -14.14 -0.97
N ALA A 51 -3.06 -13.20 -0.15
CA ALA A 51 -4.46 -12.76 -0.19
C ALA A 51 -4.56 -11.23 -0.06
N GLY A 52 -5.52 -10.62 -0.76
CA GLY A 52 -5.81 -9.18 -0.75
C GLY A 52 -4.92 -8.32 -1.64
N LEU A 53 -4.02 -8.91 -2.44
CA LEU A 53 -3.07 -8.16 -3.27
C LEU A 53 -3.74 -7.22 -4.30
N PRO A 54 -4.89 -7.56 -4.92
CA PRO A 54 -5.61 -6.67 -5.84
C PRO A 54 -6.13 -5.37 -5.20
N PHE A 55 -6.20 -5.28 -3.87
CA PHE A 55 -6.65 -4.06 -3.18
C PHE A 55 -5.50 -3.07 -2.93
N LEU A 56 -4.24 -3.51 -3.00
CA LEU A 56 -3.08 -2.66 -2.76
C LEU A 56 -3.05 -1.40 -3.65
N PRO A 57 -3.34 -1.46 -4.96
CA PRO A 57 -3.45 -0.24 -5.79
C PRO A 57 -4.59 0.70 -5.36
N MET A 58 -5.69 0.17 -4.81
CA MET A 58 -6.80 1.00 -4.33
C MET A 58 -6.41 1.75 -3.05
N ILE A 59 -5.68 1.10 -2.15
CA ILE A 59 -5.15 1.71 -0.93
C ILE A 59 -4.15 2.82 -1.32
N ALA A 60 -3.20 2.51 -2.20
CA ALA A 60 -2.21 3.47 -2.68
C ALA A 60 -2.86 4.72 -3.26
N TYR A 61 -3.84 4.54 -4.16
CA TYR A 61 -4.56 5.65 -4.77
C TYR A 61 -5.35 6.49 -3.76
N ALA A 62 -5.89 5.88 -2.71
CA ALA A 62 -6.63 6.57 -1.66
C ALA A 62 -5.72 7.43 -0.76
N VAL A 63 -4.46 7.02 -0.58
CA VAL A 63 -3.45 7.81 0.14
C VAL A 63 -2.90 8.91 -0.76
N ASP A 64 -2.41 8.53 -1.94
CA ASP A 64 -1.81 9.47 -2.89
C ASP A 64 -1.92 8.94 -4.33
N PRO A 65 -2.62 9.64 -5.23
CA PRO A 65 -2.77 9.23 -6.62
C PRO A 65 -1.46 9.24 -7.42
N GLU A 66 -0.38 9.85 -6.90
CA GLU A 66 0.95 9.79 -7.52
C GLU A 66 1.67 8.46 -7.26
N VAL A 67 1.22 7.65 -6.29
CA VAL A 67 1.82 6.35 -5.98
C VAL A 67 1.39 5.31 -7.02
N LYS A 68 2.38 4.75 -7.72
CA LYS A 68 2.20 3.68 -8.70
C LYS A 68 2.56 2.34 -8.07
N VAL A 69 1.65 1.37 -8.21
CA VAL A 69 1.83 0.00 -7.70
C VAL A 69 2.04 -0.96 -8.86
N THR A 70 3.09 -1.78 -8.77
CA THR A 70 3.38 -2.89 -9.67
C THR A 70 3.27 -4.20 -8.90
N LEU A 71 2.26 -5.01 -9.19
CA LEU A 71 2.10 -6.34 -8.59
C LEU A 71 3.04 -7.34 -9.28
N LEU A 72 3.80 -8.09 -8.48
CA LEU A 72 4.79 -9.07 -8.95
C LEU A 72 4.31 -10.52 -8.78
N LYS A 73 3.22 -10.71 -8.05
CA LYS A 73 2.58 -12.00 -7.75
C LYS A 73 1.08 -11.92 -7.97
N GLU A 74 0.45 -13.08 -8.01
CA GLU A 74 -0.99 -13.22 -8.21
C GLU A 74 -1.69 -13.53 -6.88
N GLU A 75 -2.93 -13.06 -6.76
CA GLU A 75 -3.83 -13.43 -5.67
C GLU A 75 -4.00 -14.95 -5.59
N GLY A 76 -3.94 -15.52 -4.38
CA GLY A 76 -4.08 -16.95 -4.14
C GLY A 76 -2.85 -17.79 -4.47
N SER A 77 -1.74 -17.18 -4.90
CA SER A 77 -0.49 -17.91 -5.14
C SER A 77 0.22 -18.25 -3.82
N CYS A 78 0.76 -19.48 -3.72
CA CYS A 78 1.70 -19.84 -2.66
C CYS A 78 3.09 -19.32 -3.02
N VAL A 79 3.67 -18.51 -2.14
CA VAL A 79 4.89 -17.76 -2.40
C VAL A 79 5.91 -18.06 -1.29
N PRO A 80 7.18 -18.37 -1.63
CA PRO A 80 8.20 -18.67 -0.64
C PRO A 80 8.69 -17.40 0.06
N VAL A 81 9.25 -17.59 1.26
CA VAL A 81 9.91 -16.54 2.05
C VAL A 81 10.93 -15.75 1.22
N GLY A 82 10.98 -14.43 1.43
CA GLY A 82 11.91 -13.52 0.76
C GLY A 82 11.46 -13.07 -0.63
N SER A 83 10.27 -13.45 -1.09
CA SER A 83 9.73 -13.00 -2.36
C SER A 83 9.15 -11.59 -2.27
N SER A 84 9.41 -10.77 -3.28
CA SER A 84 8.69 -9.50 -3.48
C SER A 84 7.30 -9.75 -4.04
N LEU A 85 6.28 -9.16 -3.42
CA LEU A 85 4.88 -9.23 -3.83
C LEU A 85 4.47 -8.07 -4.72
N ALA A 86 5.00 -6.87 -4.44
CA ALA A 86 4.73 -5.66 -5.20
C ALA A 86 5.85 -4.62 -5.01
N ASP A 87 6.00 -3.74 -5.99
CA ASP A 87 6.81 -2.52 -5.89
C ASP A 87 5.90 -1.30 -5.98
N LEU A 88 6.16 -0.30 -5.13
CA LEU A 88 5.47 0.98 -5.08
C LEU A 88 6.47 2.10 -5.38
N THR A 89 6.09 3.06 -6.22
CA THR A 89 6.91 4.23 -6.56
C THR A 89 6.10 5.50 -6.45
N GLY A 90 6.66 6.56 -5.88
CA GLY A 90 5.96 7.82 -5.67
C GLY A 90 6.64 8.70 -4.62
N PRO A 91 5.96 9.73 -4.11
CA PRO A 91 6.49 10.57 -3.04
C PRO A 91 6.86 9.72 -1.82
N LEU A 92 8.09 9.86 -1.33
CA LEU A 92 8.62 9.07 -0.22
C LEU A 92 7.78 9.24 1.04
N SER A 93 7.25 10.45 1.28
CA SER A 93 6.32 10.70 2.39
C SER A 93 5.08 9.82 2.30
N SER A 94 4.48 9.71 1.12
CA SER A 94 3.27 8.93 0.88
C SER A 94 3.56 7.43 1.00
N LEU A 95 4.73 6.98 0.54
CA LEU A 95 5.16 5.59 0.70
C LEU A 95 5.36 5.21 2.17
N LEU A 96 5.88 6.12 3.00
CA LEU A 96 6.09 5.90 4.43
C LEU A 96 4.78 5.93 5.22
N SER A 97 3.86 6.82 4.88
CA SER A 97 2.54 6.89 5.55
C SER A 97 1.56 5.78 5.14
N MET A 98 1.98 4.83 4.29
CA MET A 98 1.19 3.68 3.86
C MET A 98 1.53 2.37 4.58
N GLU A 99 2.60 2.36 5.40
CA GLU A 99 3.08 1.20 6.18
C GLU A 99 2.05 0.73 7.21
#